data_AF-A0A3C0M9C9-F1
#
_entry.id   AF-A0A3C0M9C9-F1
#
_cell.length_a   1.000
_cell.length_b   1.000
_cell.length_c   1.000
_cell.angle_alpha   90.00
_cell.angle_beta   90.00
_cell.angle_gamma   90.00
#
_symmetry.space_group_name_H-M   'P 1'
#
loop_
_entity.id
_entity.type
_entity.pdbx_description
1 polymer ?
#
loop_
_entity_poly.entity_id
_entity_poly.type
_entity_poly.pdbx_seq_one_letter_code
_entity_poly.pdbx_strand_id
1 'polypeptide(L)' 'MRLTMFTDFGLRVLMRLAGEPDRLFTSEQIADEFALSRHHLQKVVRALADGGF' A
#
# COMPACT_ATOMS: atom_id res chain seq x y z
N MET A 1 -1.87 -2.20 21.40
CA MET A 1 -1.27 -1.30 20.39
C MET A 1 -2.36 -0.81 19.45
N ARG A 2 -2.37 0.48 19.08
CA ARG A 2 -3.32 1.05 18.10
C ARG A 2 -2.54 1.38 16.84
N LEU A 3 -2.79 0.66 15.77
CA LEU A 3 -2.18 0.94 14.47
C LEU A 3 -2.72 2.28 13.97
N THR A 4 -1.82 3.12 13.46
CA THR A 4 -2.24 4.32 12.73
C THR A 4 -2.83 3.88 11.39
N MET A 5 -3.71 4.70 10.79
CA MET A 5 -4.21 4.43 9.43
C MET A 5 -3.05 4.22 8.45
N PHE A 6 -1.96 4.98 8.58
CA PHE A 6 -0.79 4.84 7.73
C PHE A 6 -0.16 3.45 7.80
N THR A 7 0.05 2.94 9.02
CA THR A 7 0.62 1.60 9.23
C THR A 7 -0.34 0.50 8.77
N ASP A 8 -1.64 0.66 9.03
CA ASP A 8 -2.67 -0.28 8.58
C ASP A 8 -2.68 -0.41 7.05
N PHE A 9 -2.69 0.71 6.33
CA PHE A 9 -2.64 0.68 4.86
C PHE A 9 -1.31 0.17 4.32
N GLY A 10 -0.18 0.48 4.98
CA GLY A 10 1.12 -0.11 4.61
C GLY A 10 1.08 -1.64 4.64
N LEU A 11 0.54 -2.22 5.71
CA LEU A 11 0.41 -3.68 5.82
C LEU A 11 -0.54 -4.26 4.77
N ARG A 12 -1.67 -3.60 4.50
CA ARG A 12 -2.62 -4.04 3.45
C ARG A 12 -1.98 -4.04 2.06
N VAL A 13 -1.18 -3.03 1.73
CA VAL A 13 -0.42 -2.98 0.47
C VAL A 13 0.51 -4.17 0.36
N LEU A 14 1.31 -4.45 1.40
CA LEU A 14 2.24 -5.59 1.38
C LEU A 14 1.51 -6.93 1.22
N MET A 15 0.42 -7.13 1.99
CA MET A 15 -0.40 -8.35 1.87
C MET A 15 -1.01 -8.49 0.47
N ARG A 16 -1.45 -7.38 -0.13
CA ARG A 16 -2.05 -7.36 -1.46
C ARG A 16 -1.07 -7.74 -2.56
N LEU A 17 0.15 -7.21 -2.49
CA LEU A 17 1.23 -7.53 -3.43
C LEU A 17 1.70 -8.98 -3.25
N ALA A 18 1.82 -9.44 -2.00
CA ALA A 18 2.21 -10.82 -1.69
C ALA A 18 1.21 -11.88 -2.17
N GLY A 19 -0.08 -11.53 -2.31
CA GLY A 19 -1.11 -12.44 -2.79
C GLY A 19 -1.05 -12.74 -4.31
N GLU A 20 -0.43 -11.86 -5.10
CA GLU A 20 -0.25 -12.04 -6.55
C GLU A 20 1.17 -11.58 -6.97
N PRO A 21 2.23 -12.31 -6.57
CA PRO A 21 3.62 -11.84 -6.68
C PRO A 21 4.09 -11.62 -8.12
N ASP A 22 3.52 -12.34 -9.09
CA ASP A 22 3.86 -12.21 -10.52
C ASP A 22 3.07 -11.09 -11.22
N ARG A 23 2.13 -10.44 -10.53
CA ARG A 23 1.29 -9.40 -11.09
C ARG A 23 1.79 -8.02 -10.71
N LEU A 24 1.91 -7.15 -11.72
CA LEU A 24 2.16 -5.74 -11.50
C LEU A 24 0.87 -5.00 -11.13
N PHE A 25 0.94 -4.20 -10.07
CA PHE A 25 -0.11 -3.30 -9.64
C PHE A 25 0.29 -1.85 -9.84
N THR A 26 -0.62 -1.04 -10.35
CA THR A 26 -0.45 0.42 -10.30
C THR A 26 -0.92 0.94 -8.95
N SER A 27 -0.34 2.07 -8.51
CA SER A 27 -0.85 2.74 -7.31
C SER A 27 -2.32 3.17 -7.48
N GLU A 28 -2.78 3.47 -8.69
CA GLU A 28 -4.20 3.80 -8.90
C GLU A 28 -5.13 2.62 -8.60
N GLN A 29 -4.78 1.41 -9.07
CA GLN A 29 -5.56 0.20 -8.78
C GLN A 29 -5.68 -0.07 -7.28
N ILE A 30 -4.56 0.02 -6.55
CA ILE A 30 -4.55 -0.22 -5.11
C ILE A 30 -5.29 0.91 -4.36
N ALA A 31 -5.23 2.16 -4.86
CA ALA A 31 -5.92 3.28 -4.24
C ALA A 31 -7.44 3.12 -4.34
N ASP A 32 -7.92 2.70 -5.51
CA ASP A 32 -9.33 2.41 -5.74
C ASP A 32 -9.79 1.21 -4.89
N GLU A 33 -9.00 0.14 -4.86
CA GLU A 33 -9.29 -1.06 -4.05
C GLU A 33 -9.43 -0.74 -2.55
N PHE A 34 -8.60 0.15 -2.02
CA PHE A 34 -8.60 0.53 -0.61
C PHE A 34 -9.39 1.82 -0.30
N ALA A 35 -10.11 2.36 -1.28
CA ALA A 35 -10.84 3.63 -1.16
C ALA A 35 -9.99 4.78 -0.60
N LEU A 36 -8.73 4.86 -1.05
CA LEU A 36 -7.75 5.88 -0.71
C LEU A 36 -7.60 6.90 -1.83
N SER A 37 -7.27 8.13 -1.47
CA SER A 37 -6.76 9.05 -2.49
C SER A 37 -5.40 8.55 -3.02
N ARG A 38 -5.15 8.74 -4.32
CA ARG A 38 -3.86 8.43 -4.95
C ARG A 38 -2.68 9.08 -4.23
N HIS A 39 -2.86 10.29 -3.70
CA HIS A 39 -1.83 11.00 -2.94
C HIS A 39 -1.51 10.32 -1.59
N HIS A 40 -2.53 9.85 -0.86
CA HIS A 40 -2.30 9.12 0.38
C HIS A 40 -1.56 7.81 0.12
N LEU A 41 -1.99 7.05 -0.89
CA LEU A 41 -1.33 5.79 -1.22
C LEU A 41 0.11 6.00 -1.67
N GLN A 42 0.40 7.02 -2.47
CA GLN A 42 1.79 7.32 -2.86
C GLN A 42 2.70 7.54 -1.65
N LYS A 43 2.23 8.21 -0.59
CA LYS A 43 3.00 8.37 0.65
C LYS A 43 3.26 7.03 1.34
N VAL A 44 2.25 6.16 1.38
CA VAL A 44 2.38 4.82 1.96
C VAL A 44 3.40 3.99 1.17
N VAL A 45 3.22 3.86 -0.15
CA VAL A 45 4.12 3.08 -1.02
C VAL A 45 5.54 3.63 -0.99
N ARG A 46 5.71 4.96 -0.99
CA ARG A 46 7.03 5.58 -0.89
C ARG A 46 7.74 5.22 0.41
N ALA A 47 7.04 5.26 1.54
CA ALA A 47 7.62 4.89 2.83
C ALA A 47 7.97 3.41 2.92
N LEU A 48 7.18 2.53 2.28
CA LEU A 48 7.50 1.11 2.17
C LEU A 48 8.78 0.90 1.34
N ALA A 49 8.87 1.53 0.17
CA ALA A 49 10.05 1.44 -0.69
C ALA A 49 11.31 2.01 -0.02
N ASP A 50 11.20 3.17 0.64
CA ASP A 50 12.31 3.75 1.41
C ASP A 50 12.74 2.85 2.59
N GLY A 51 11.83 2.00 3.08
CA GLY A 51 12.08 0.97 4.09
C GLY A 51 12.60 -0.37 3.55
N GLY A 52 12.71 -0.53 2.23
CA GLY A 52 13.23 -1.74 1.58
C GLY A 52 12.22 -2.87 1.41
N PHE A 53 10.92 -2.56 1.39
CA PHE A 53 9.84 -3.52 1.14
C PHE A 53 9.37 -3.50 -0.32
#